data_AF-A0A957M2P4-F1
#
_entry.id   AF-A0A957M2P4-F1
#
_cell.length_a   1.000
_cell.length_b   1.000
_cell.length_c   1.000
_cell.angle_alpha   90.00
_cell.angle_beta   90.00
_cell.angle_gamma   90.00
#
_symmetry.space_group_name_H-M   'P 1'
#
loop_
_entity.id
_entity.type
_entity.pdbx_description
1 polymer ?
#
loop_
_entity_poly.entity_id
_entity_poly.type
_entity_poly.pdbx_seq_one_letter_code
_entity_poly.pdbx_strand_id
1 'polypeptide(L)'
;MTEVADWQHCGNKSRFCNLCGALLGATYHVYAHTGLGRRLAVCNTCAQQRAVCAGCGVPLAEGYARLSDGRPICPLCRASAVDDVLTARALYEQVIELVEREVGLRVHRRPGFGLYSHDDMQRLQAALAQPSEGARLLGVYVKLGARREIALETGLPRLLMLKVIAHEYGHAWQGENCPFLTDTQLLEGFCEWVAYKVMGATGVTDVQMRQVVAPGFYGDALRRVLAIEMERGVEGVLRTVRAPLSHPHPL
;
A
#
# COMPACT_ATOMS: atom_id res chain seq x y z
N MET A 1 -31.17 -14.10 -28.81
CA MET A 1 -29.92 -14.88 -28.79
C MET A 1 -28.78 -13.89 -28.73
N THR A 2 -28.26 -13.66 -27.54
CA THR A 2 -27.09 -12.82 -27.30
C THR A 2 -26.34 -13.48 -26.14
N GLU A 3 -25.21 -14.08 -26.49
CA GLU A 3 -24.30 -14.78 -25.58
C GLU A 3 -23.77 -13.83 -24.51
N VAL A 4 -23.96 -14.23 -23.25
CA VAL A 4 -23.24 -13.67 -22.12
C VAL A 4 -21.88 -14.36 -22.11
N ALA A 5 -20.81 -13.60 -22.33
CA ALA A 5 -19.44 -14.10 -22.35
C ALA A 5 -19.11 -14.78 -21.02
N ASP A 6 -18.97 -16.10 -21.12
CA ASP A 6 -18.60 -17.04 -20.07
C ASP A 6 -17.11 -16.84 -19.74
N TRP A 7 -16.80 -16.03 -18.72
CA TRP A 7 -15.44 -15.87 -18.23
C TRP A 7 -15.03 -17.06 -17.35
N GLN A 8 -14.88 -18.23 -17.99
CA GLN A 8 -14.22 -19.38 -17.41
C GLN A 8 -12.71 -19.08 -17.22
N HIS A 9 -12.37 -18.43 -16.12
CA HIS A 9 -10.99 -18.40 -15.61
C HIS A 9 -10.61 -19.79 -15.08
N CYS A 10 -10.16 -20.67 -15.97
CA CYS A 10 -9.52 -21.94 -15.63
C CYS A 10 -8.10 -21.69 -15.06
N GLY A 11 -8.04 -21.12 -13.86
CA GLY A 11 -6.82 -20.94 -13.07
C GLY A 11 -6.74 -22.01 -11.99
N ASN A 12 -6.16 -23.16 -12.32
CA ASN A 12 -5.78 -24.29 -11.47
C ASN A 12 -6.13 -24.16 -9.97
N LYS A 13 -7.35 -24.56 -9.57
CA LYS A 13 -7.71 -24.70 -8.16
C LYS A 13 -6.92 -25.87 -7.59
N SER A 14 -5.83 -25.58 -6.89
CA SER A 14 -5.04 -26.61 -6.20
C SER A 14 -5.97 -27.41 -5.29
N ARG A 15 -5.87 -28.74 -5.33
CA ARG A 15 -6.58 -29.63 -4.37
C ARG A 15 -5.86 -29.73 -3.03
N PHE A 16 -4.60 -29.32 -2.98
CA PHE A 16 -3.73 -29.43 -1.82
C PHE A 16 -3.24 -28.06 -1.36
N CYS A 17 -2.99 -27.94 -0.06
CA CYS A 17 -2.38 -26.78 0.55
C CYS A 17 -0.96 -26.59 -0.02
N ASN A 18 -0.68 -25.39 -0.55
CA ASN A 18 0.64 -25.07 -1.10
C ASN A 18 1.76 -24.98 -0.06
N LEU A 19 1.44 -25.02 1.25
CA LEU A 19 2.43 -24.94 2.33
C LEU A 19 2.71 -26.28 3.01
N CYS A 20 1.68 -27.09 3.28
CA CYS A 20 1.86 -28.38 3.99
C CYS A 20 1.52 -29.62 3.15
N GLY A 21 1.00 -29.45 1.92
CA GLY A 21 0.61 -30.56 1.06
C GLY A 21 -0.68 -31.29 1.46
N ALA A 22 -1.33 -30.92 2.58
CA ALA A 22 -2.59 -31.55 3.00
C ALA A 22 -3.75 -31.23 2.04
N LEU A 23 -4.73 -32.13 1.92
CA LEU A 23 -5.94 -31.92 1.14
C LEU A 23 -6.71 -30.70 1.66
N LEU A 24 -7.16 -29.82 0.77
CA LEU A 24 -7.97 -28.67 1.15
C LEU A 24 -9.40 -29.11 1.50
N GLY A 25 -9.91 -28.57 2.60
CA GLY A 25 -11.32 -28.74 2.99
C GLY A 25 -12.26 -27.85 2.20
N ALA A 26 -13.54 -27.81 2.62
CA ALA A 26 -14.57 -26.99 2.00
C ALA A 26 -14.22 -25.48 2.00
N THR A 27 -13.47 -25.02 3.01
CA THR A 27 -12.96 -23.66 3.12
C THR A 27 -11.44 -23.65 3.19
N TYR A 28 -10.84 -22.67 2.52
CA TYR A 28 -9.41 -22.41 2.49
C TYR A 28 -9.15 -20.95 2.10
N HIS A 29 -7.92 -20.49 2.32
CA HIS A 29 -7.51 -19.13 2.00
C HIS A 29 -6.75 -19.10 0.68
N VAL A 30 -6.95 -18.04 -0.11
CA VAL A 30 -6.20 -17.79 -1.35
C VAL A 30 -5.37 -16.53 -1.18
N TYR A 31 -4.05 -16.67 -1.30
CA TYR A 31 -3.10 -15.57 -1.25
C TYR A 31 -2.53 -15.29 -2.63
N ALA A 32 -2.40 -14.02 -3.01
CA ALA A 32 -1.76 -13.61 -4.25
C ALA A 32 -0.36 -13.04 -3.98
N HIS A 33 0.69 -13.75 -4.37
CA HIS A 33 2.06 -13.22 -4.23
C HIS A 33 2.40 -12.28 -5.39
N THR A 34 2.91 -11.08 -5.10
CA THR A 34 3.26 -10.03 -6.09
C THR A 34 4.35 -10.46 -7.07
N GLY A 35 5.31 -11.25 -6.63
CA GLY A 35 6.44 -11.70 -7.47
C GLY A 35 6.30 -13.03 -8.23
N LEU A 36 5.18 -13.79 -8.11
CA LEU A 36 5.06 -15.12 -8.76
C LEU A 36 3.97 -15.21 -9.83
N GLY A 37 3.05 -14.25 -9.90
CA GLY A 37 1.81 -14.41 -10.69
C GLY A 37 0.96 -15.62 -10.27
N ARG A 38 1.31 -16.28 -9.15
CA ARG A 38 0.67 -17.51 -8.65
C ARG A 38 -0.19 -17.20 -7.44
N ARG A 39 -1.40 -17.77 -7.45
CA ARG A 39 -2.30 -17.84 -6.29
C ARG A 39 -1.92 -19.05 -5.46
N LEU A 40 -1.77 -18.86 -4.15
CA LEU A 40 -1.49 -19.92 -3.19
C LEU A 40 -2.78 -20.26 -2.46
N ALA A 41 -3.24 -21.49 -2.61
CA ALA A 41 -4.31 -22.07 -1.81
C ALA A 41 -3.71 -22.64 -0.52
N VAL A 42 -4.15 -22.13 0.62
CA VAL A 42 -3.58 -22.41 1.94
C VAL A 42 -4.70 -22.88 2.87
N CYS A 43 -4.52 -24.02 3.52
CA CYS A 43 -5.50 -24.54 4.47
C CYS A 43 -5.64 -23.63 5.71
N ASN A 44 -6.79 -23.68 6.39
CA ASN A 44 -7.09 -22.84 7.56
C ASN A 44 -6.02 -22.97 8.66
N THR A 45 -5.52 -24.18 8.91
CA THR A 45 -4.43 -24.42 9.88
C THR A 45 -3.17 -23.65 9.52
N CYS A 46 -2.72 -23.73 8.27
CA CYS A 46 -1.52 -23.01 7.84
C CYS A 46 -1.74 -21.49 7.81
N ALA A 47 -2.93 -21.03 7.44
CA ALA A 47 -3.27 -19.61 7.43
C ALA A 47 -3.24 -19.00 8.85
N GLN A 48 -3.58 -19.79 9.87
CA GLN A 48 -3.62 -19.34 11.27
C GLN A 48 -2.31 -19.52 12.03
N GLN A 49 -1.54 -20.59 11.74
CA GLN A 49 -0.41 -21.00 12.58
C GLN A 49 0.96 -20.67 11.98
N ARG A 50 1.07 -20.46 10.67
CA ARG A 50 2.36 -20.17 10.04
C ARG A 50 2.74 -18.71 10.24
N ALA A 51 4.05 -18.46 10.35
CA ALA A 51 4.59 -17.11 10.27
C ALA A 51 4.22 -16.47 8.92
N VAL A 52 3.96 -15.17 8.91
CA VAL A 52 3.65 -14.40 7.70
C VAL A 52 4.86 -13.62 7.22
N CYS A 53 5.01 -13.48 5.91
CA CYS A 53 6.05 -12.65 5.32
C CYS A 53 5.88 -11.18 5.73
N ALA A 54 6.92 -10.59 6.31
CA ALA A 54 6.92 -9.19 6.72
C ALA A 54 6.78 -8.20 5.55
N GLY A 55 7.05 -8.63 4.32
CA GLY A 55 6.92 -7.80 3.12
C GLY A 55 5.57 -7.94 2.39
N CYS A 56 4.99 -9.15 2.30
CA CYS A 56 3.77 -9.38 1.52
C CYS A 56 2.59 -9.96 2.31
N GLY A 57 2.76 -10.26 3.59
CA GLY A 57 1.72 -10.82 4.47
C GLY A 57 1.33 -12.27 4.16
N VAL A 58 1.94 -12.91 3.16
CA VAL A 58 1.64 -14.30 2.79
C VAL A 58 2.22 -15.26 3.82
N PRO A 59 1.46 -16.28 4.29
CA PRO A 59 1.99 -17.31 5.19
C PRO A 59 3.16 -18.09 4.56
N LEU A 60 4.16 -18.38 5.38
CA LEU A 60 5.44 -18.92 4.95
C LEU A 60 5.51 -20.45 5.13
N ALA A 61 6.19 -21.10 4.19
CA ALA A 61 6.65 -22.47 4.36
C ALA A 61 7.81 -22.51 5.38
N GLU A 62 8.21 -23.72 5.79
CA GLU A 62 9.37 -23.90 6.68
C GLU A 62 10.68 -23.45 6.03
N GLY A 63 11.68 -23.12 6.85
CA GLY A 63 12.98 -22.66 6.36
C GLY A 63 12.98 -21.27 5.74
N TYR A 64 12.02 -20.41 6.09
CA TYR A 64 11.98 -19.03 5.61
C TYR A 64 13.20 -18.20 6.06
N ALA A 65 13.56 -17.21 5.26
CA ALA A 65 14.61 -16.26 5.59
C ALA A 65 14.13 -15.23 6.64
N ARG A 66 15.08 -14.56 7.29
CA ARG A 66 14.80 -13.45 8.21
C ARG A 66 15.49 -12.18 7.73
N LEU A 67 14.84 -11.04 7.98
CA LEU A 67 15.48 -9.73 7.88
C LEU A 67 16.54 -9.58 8.99
N SER A 68 17.36 -8.53 8.90
CA SER A 68 18.40 -8.23 9.89
C SER A 68 17.84 -8.05 11.32
N ASP A 69 16.60 -7.60 11.42
CA ASP A 69 15.85 -7.45 12.69
C ASP A 69 15.04 -8.70 13.08
N GLY A 70 15.23 -9.83 12.38
CA GLY A 70 14.62 -11.12 12.72
C GLY A 70 13.22 -11.35 12.15
N ARG A 71 12.57 -10.36 11.54
CA ARG A 71 11.24 -10.52 10.93
C ARG A 71 11.25 -11.58 9.81
N PRO A 72 10.26 -12.50 9.76
CA PRO A 72 10.16 -13.52 8.71
C PRO A 72 9.97 -12.90 7.31
N ILE A 73 10.62 -13.43 6.28
CA ILE A 73 10.48 -12.92 4.91
C ILE A 73 10.58 -14.04 3.88
N CYS A 74 9.74 -13.99 2.85
CA CYS A 74 9.81 -14.93 1.73
C CYS A 74 11.01 -14.61 0.82
N PRO A 75 11.54 -15.57 0.06
CA PRO A 75 12.70 -15.35 -0.81
C PRO A 75 12.51 -14.21 -1.82
N LEU A 76 11.29 -14.02 -2.32
CA LEU A 76 10.99 -12.99 -3.33
C LEU A 76 10.97 -11.58 -2.74
N CYS A 77 10.35 -11.41 -1.58
CA CYS A 77 10.41 -10.13 -0.87
C CYS A 77 11.85 -9.85 -0.44
N ARG A 78 12.59 -10.86 0.03
CA ARG A 78 14.00 -10.72 0.43
C ARG A 78 14.89 -10.26 -0.72
N ALA A 79 14.69 -10.80 -1.92
CA ALA A 79 15.49 -10.47 -3.11
C ALA A 79 15.44 -8.99 -3.51
N SER A 80 14.45 -8.23 -3.03
CA SER A 80 14.30 -6.80 -3.30
C SER A 80 14.11 -5.95 -2.04
N ALA A 81 14.36 -6.53 -0.86
CA ALA A 81 14.24 -5.81 0.41
C ALA A 81 15.32 -4.73 0.51
N VAL A 82 14.92 -3.54 0.96
CA VAL A 82 15.83 -2.41 1.14
C VAL A 82 16.09 -2.25 2.63
N ASP A 83 17.31 -2.56 3.05
CA ASP A 83 17.73 -2.55 4.45
C ASP A 83 18.62 -1.34 4.81
N ASP A 84 19.05 -0.54 3.81
CA ASP A 84 19.99 0.55 3.98
C ASP A 84 19.40 1.93 3.63
N VAL A 85 19.87 2.96 4.33
CA VAL A 85 19.35 4.33 4.23
C VAL A 85 19.70 5.01 2.91
N LEU A 86 20.81 4.66 2.27
CA LEU A 86 21.25 5.31 1.03
C LEU A 86 20.35 4.90 -0.13
N THR A 87 20.10 3.59 -0.27
CA THR A 87 19.15 3.05 -1.25
C THR A 87 17.75 3.58 -0.97
N ALA A 88 17.29 3.55 0.28
CA ALA A 88 15.97 4.04 0.64
C ALA A 88 15.79 5.55 0.32
N ARG A 89 16.82 6.37 0.57
CA ARG A 89 16.82 7.79 0.22
C ARG A 89 16.81 8.02 -1.29
N ALA A 90 17.57 7.24 -2.06
CA ALA A 90 17.51 7.32 -3.52
C ALA A 90 16.11 6.98 -4.07
N LEU A 91 15.44 5.99 -3.49
CA LEU A 91 14.05 5.67 -3.83
C LEU A 91 13.09 6.80 -3.43
N TYR A 92 13.31 7.46 -2.30
CA TYR A 92 12.54 8.62 -1.89
C TYR A 92 12.66 9.78 -2.90
N GLU A 93 13.89 10.11 -3.34
CA GLU A 93 14.10 11.12 -4.38
C GLU A 93 13.39 10.72 -5.69
N GLN A 94 13.55 9.46 -6.11
CA GLN A 94 12.90 8.92 -7.30
C GLN A 94 11.36 9.05 -7.25
N VAL A 95 10.75 8.77 -6.10
CA VAL A 95 9.29 8.90 -5.94
C VAL A 95 8.85 10.34 -6.09
N ILE A 96 9.58 11.30 -5.54
CA ILE A 96 9.22 12.71 -5.65
C ILE A 96 9.28 13.18 -7.10
N GLU A 97 10.33 12.80 -7.83
CA GLU A 97 10.42 13.07 -9.27
C GLU A 97 9.26 12.45 -10.05
N LEU A 98 8.86 11.22 -9.70
CA LEU A 98 7.70 10.55 -10.29
C LEU A 98 6.40 11.28 -9.97
N VAL A 99 6.17 11.66 -8.70
CA VAL A 99 4.94 12.37 -8.30
C VAL A 99 4.85 13.72 -9.00
N GLU A 100 5.94 14.48 -9.06
CA GLU A 100 5.97 15.76 -9.74
C GLU A 100 5.70 15.63 -11.24
N ARG A 101 6.31 14.64 -11.90
CA ARG A 101 6.18 14.46 -13.35
C ARG A 101 4.81 13.90 -13.74
N GLU A 102 4.32 12.91 -13.01
CA GLU A 102 3.12 12.15 -13.39
C GLU A 102 1.82 12.78 -12.87
N VAL A 103 1.90 13.53 -11.76
CA VAL A 103 0.73 14.08 -11.07
C VAL A 103 0.81 15.61 -10.91
N GLY A 104 2.00 16.21 -11.03
CA GLY A 104 2.17 17.66 -10.88
C GLY A 104 2.14 18.15 -9.42
N LEU A 105 2.25 17.25 -8.44
CA LEU A 105 2.16 17.63 -7.01
C LEU A 105 3.52 18.03 -6.44
N ARG A 106 3.60 19.24 -5.90
CA ARG A 106 4.77 19.79 -5.20
C ARG A 106 4.44 20.19 -3.77
N VAL A 107 5.33 19.86 -2.85
CA VAL A 107 5.27 20.26 -1.45
C VAL A 107 6.28 21.38 -1.23
N HIS A 108 5.85 22.53 -0.70
CA HIS A 108 6.73 23.68 -0.47
C HIS A 108 7.75 23.40 0.63
N ARG A 109 7.30 22.77 1.72
CA ARG A 109 8.15 22.31 2.84
C ARG A 109 8.43 20.83 2.67
N ARG A 110 9.38 20.51 1.79
CA ARG A 110 9.77 19.12 1.51
C ARG A 110 10.03 18.35 2.81
N PRO A 111 9.33 17.23 3.07
CA PRO A 111 9.55 16.44 4.27
C PRO A 111 10.94 15.79 4.21
N GLY A 112 11.63 15.72 5.35
CA GLY A 112 12.79 14.84 5.50
C GLY A 112 12.40 13.38 5.29
N PHE A 113 13.40 12.51 5.21
CA PHE A 113 13.21 11.07 5.05
C PHE A 113 14.08 10.31 6.05
N GLY A 114 13.45 9.41 6.80
CA GLY A 114 14.10 8.54 7.76
C GLY A 114 13.70 7.08 7.55
N LEU A 115 14.69 6.18 7.63
CA LEU A 115 14.49 4.73 7.62
C LEU A 115 14.61 4.21 9.05
N TYR A 116 13.54 3.58 9.54
CA TYR A 116 13.36 3.22 10.94
C TYR A 116 13.31 1.70 11.12
N SER A 117 13.76 1.25 12.29
CA SER A 117 13.61 -0.15 12.70
C SER A 117 12.14 -0.52 12.89
N HIS A 118 11.84 -1.82 12.90
CA HIS A 118 10.49 -2.30 13.23
C HIS A 118 10.02 -1.80 14.61
N ASP A 119 10.89 -1.87 15.62
CA ASP A 119 10.57 -1.49 16.99
C ASP A 119 10.28 0.01 17.10
N ASP A 120 11.05 0.85 16.39
CA ASP A 120 10.80 2.29 16.37
C ASP A 120 9.48 2.64 15.67
N MET A 121 9.13 1.92 14.59
CA MET A 121 7.83 2.08 13.92
C MET A 121 6.67 1.63 14.81
N GLN A 122 6.83 0.56 15.59
CA GLN A 122 5.81 0.15 16.58
C GLN A 122 5.62 1.19 17.69
N ARG A 123 6.72 1.76 18.21
CA ARG A 123 6.65 2.86 19.20
C ARG A 123 5.96 4.08 18.61
N LEU A 124 6.27 4.43 17.36
CA LEU A 124 5.64 5.54 16.66
C LEU A 124 4.15 5.29 16.45
N GLN A 125 3.76 4.09 16.02
CA GLN A 125 2.35 3.70 15.88
C GLN A 125 1.59 3.83 17.21
N ALA A 126 2.17 3.35 18.32
CA ALA A 126 1.57 3.47 19.65
C ALA A 126 1.41 4.94 20.09
N ALA A 127 2.38 5.80 19.77
CA ALA A 127 2.34 7.22 20.12
C ALA A 127 1.32 8.03 19.31
N LEU A 128 1.01 7.62 18.07
CA LEU A 128 0.10 8.34 17.18
C LEU A 128 -1.38 8.14 17.51
N ALA A 129 -1.73 7.20 18.40
CA ALA A 129 -3.11 6.89 18.83
C ALA A 129 -4.14 6.74 17.68
N GLN A 130 -3.65 6.43 16.46
CA GLN A 130 -4.49 6.21 15.29
C GLN A 130 -5.16 4.84 15.43
N PRO A 131 -6.50 4.76 15.45
CA PRO A 131 -7.21 3.49 15.50
C PRO A 131 -7.19 2.85 14.11
N SER A 132 -6.02 2.48 13.59
CA SER A 132 -5.97 1.52 12.50
C SER A 132 -6.11 0.14 13.14
N GLU A 133 -7.29 -0.43 13.07
CA GLU A 133 -7.62 -1.78 13.56
C GLU A 133 -6.52 -2.79 13.15
N GLY A 134 -5.58 -3.09 14.06
CA GLY A 134 -4.58 -4.15 13.95
C GLY A 134 -3.57 -4.10 12.78
N ALA A 135 -3.63 -3.11 11.89
CA ALA A 135 -2.75 -3.02 10.73
C ALA A 135 -1.36 -2.47 11.11
N ARG A 136 -0.29 -3.11 10.61
CA ARG A 136 1.10 -2.66 10.85
C ARG A 136 1.39 -1.37 10.08
N LEU A 137 1.93 -0.37 10.79
CA LEU A 137 2.39 0.89 10.20
C LEU A 137 3.72 0.68 9.44
N LEU A 138 3.68 0.77 8.11
CA LEU A 138 4.87 0.61 7.25
C LEU A 138 5.58 1.95 6.98
N GLY A 139 4.83 3.05 7.06
CA GLY A 139 5.32 4.40 6.89
C GLY A 139 4.32 5.39 7.48
N VAL A 140 4.80 6.59 7.76
CA VAL A 140 3.96 7.70 8.21
C VAL A 140 4.62 9.04 7.91
N TYR A 141 3.82 9.97 7.40
CA TYR A 141 4.18 11.38 7.39
C TYR A 141 3.92 12.03 8.77
N VAL A 142 4.97 12.58 9.37
CA VAL A 142 4.94 13.25 10.67
C VAL A 142 5.13 14.75 10.51
N LYS A 143 4.24 15.52 11.14
CA LYS A 143 4.28 16.98 11.22
C LYS A 143 4.36 17.41 12.69
N LEU A 144 5.57 17.78 13.16
CA LEU A 144 5.81 18.27 14.52
C LEU A 144 6.39 19.69 14.48
N GLY A 145 5.58 20.69 14.81
CA GLY A 145 5.97 22.10 14.75
C GLY A 145 6.39 22.51 13.33
N ALA A 146 7.67 22.85 13.14
CA ALA A 146 8.25 23.16 11.83
C ALA A 146 8.86 21.93 11.11
N ARG A 147 9.09 20.82 11.83
CA ARG A 147 9.67 19.60 11.26
C ARG A 147 8.62 18.82 10.47
N ARG A 148 9.05 18.28 9.34
CA ARG A 148 8.27 17.48 8.39
C ARG A 148 9.13 16.28 8.05
N GLU A 149 8.61 15.08 8.20
CA GLU A 149 9.38 13.87 7.92
C GLU A 149 8.46 12.75 7.44
N ILE A 150 8.93 11.97 6.47
CA ILE A 150 8.37 10.66 6.15
C ILE A 150 9.25 9.62 6.86
N ALA A 151 8.69 8.98 7.87
CA ALA A 151 9.29 7.85 8.55
C ALA A 151 8.85 6.57 7.85
N LEU A 152 9.81 5.73 7.47
CA LEU A 152 9.54 4.49 6.75
C LEU A 152 10.23 3.31 7.42
N GLU A 153 9.55 2.16 7.47
CA GLU A 153 10.13 0.95 8.03
C GLU A 153 11.20 0.34 7.11
N THR A 154 12.27 -0.18 7.72
CA THR A 154 13.32 -0.94 7.04
C THR A 154 12.85 -2.29 6.51
N GLY A 155 13.54 -2.85 5.52
CA GLY A 155 13.35 -4.21 5.01
C GLY A 155 12.10 -4.40 4.15
N LEU A 156 11.49 -3.31 3.69
CA LEU A 156 10.39 -3.36 2.73
C LEU A 156 10.91 -3.73 1.33
N PRO A 157 10.21 -4.59 0.57
CA PRO A 157 10.50 -4.79 -0.85
C PRO A 157 10.45 -3.47 -1.61
N ARG A 158 11.36 -3.28 -2.58
CA ARG A 158 11.54 -2.02 -3.32
C ARG A 158 10.24 -1.39 -3.83
N LEU A 159 9.36 -2.17 -4.47
CA LEU A 159 8.09 -1.65 -4.98
C LEU A 159 7.11 -1.24 -3.88
N LEU A 160 7.10 -1.96 -2.76
CA LEU A 160 6.29 -1.59 -1.60
C LEU A 160 6.82 -0.30 -0.97
N MET A 161 8.15 -0.16 -0.87
CA MET A 161 8.78 1.07 -0.40
C MET A 161 8.39 2.27 -1.27
N LEU A 162 8.49 2.16 -2.60
CA LEU A 162 8.04 3.21 -3.52
C LEU A 162 6.56 3.57 -3.32
N LYS A 163 5.70 2.55 -3.18
CA LYS A 163 4.26 2.74 -2.94
C LYS A 163 4.01 3.53 -1.65
N VAL A 164 4.61 3.12 -0.53
CA VAL A 164 4.41 3.75 0.77
C VAL A 164 4.97 5.18 0.77
N ILE A 165 6.15 5.42 0.19
CA ILE A 165 6.69 6.78 0.07
C ILE A 165 5.73 7.69 -0.72
N ALA A 166 5.17 7.21 -1.82
CA ALA A 166 4.23 7.98 -2.63
C ALA A 166 2.94 8.30 -1.87
N HIS A 167 2.44 7.33 -1.09
CA HIS A 167 1.29 7.50 -0.21
C HIS A 167 1.56 8.59 0.84
N GLU A 168 2.67 8.49 1.59
CA GLU A 168 3.03 9.47 2.63
C GLU A 168 3.34 10.85 2.06
N TYR A 169 3.89 10.93 0.86
CA TYR A 169 4.08 12.21 0.16
C TYR A 169 2.75 12.86 -0.23
N GLY A 170 1.72 12.04 -0.53
CA GLY A 170 0.33 12.49 -0.69
C GLY A 170 -0.18 13.20 0.57
N HIS A 171 0.04 12.62 1.75
CA HIS A 171 -0.30 13.26 3.03
C HIS A 171 0.49 14.55 3.27
N ALA A 172 1.77 14.58 2.91
CA ALA A 172 2.59 15.79 3.00
C ALA A 172 1.99 16.94 2.16
N TRP A 173 1.56 16.63 0.93
CA TRP A 173 0.90 17.59 0.05
C TRP A 173 -0.46 18.06 0.58
N GLN A 174 -1.29 17.13 1.07
CA GLN A 174 -2.59 17.45 1.68
C GLN A 174 -2.41 18.39 2.89
N GLY A 175 -1.38 18.17 3.71
CA GLY A 175 -1.08 19.00 4.88
C GLY A 175 -0.74 20.46 4.58
N GLU A 176 -0.48 20.80 3.31
CA GLU A 176 -0.29 22.17 2.81
C GLU A 176 -1.48 22.69 2.00
N ASN A 177 -2.17 21.81 1.27
CA ASN A 177 -3.13 22.20 0.23
C ASN A 177 -4.60 21.95 0.61
N CYS A 178 -4.86 21.12 1.61
CA CYS A 178 -6.18 20.61 1.96
C CYS A 178 -6.50 20.81 3.46
N PRO A 179 -6.36 22.04 4.01
CA PRO A 179 -6.49 22.27 5.46
C PRO A 179 -7.89 21.97 6.03
N PHE A 180 -8.91 21.87 5.18
CA PHE A 180 -10.31 21.63 5.58
C PHE A 180 -10.83 20.24 5.21
N LEU A 181 -10.00 19.40 4.59
CA LEU A 181 -10.40 18.05 4.21
C LEU A 181 -10.44 17.16 5.46
N THR A 182 -11.64 16.67 5.80
CA THR A 182 -11.89 15.82 6.97
C THR A 182 -12.49 14.46 6.60
N ASP A 183 -12.90 14.28 5.35
CA ASP A 183 -13.37 13.00 4.84
C ASP A 183 -12.18 12.03 4.73
N THR A 184 -12.08 11.12 5.71
CA THR A 184 -10.99 10.13 5.79
C THR A 184 -10.89 9.26 4.55
N GLN A 185 -12.00 8.93 3.90
CA GLN A 185 -11.97 8.11 2.70
C GLN A 185 -11.41 8.91 1.50
N LEU A 186 -11.66 10.22 1.42
CA LEU A 186 -10.99 11.07 0.43
C LEU A 186 -9.53 11.33 0.77
N LEU A 187 -9.19 11.49 2.06
CA LEU A 187 -7.81 11.65 2.53
C LEU A 187 -6.95 10.47 2.08
N GLU A 188 -7.33 9.28 2.51
CA GLU A 188 -6.61 8.03 2.25
C GLU A 188 -6.72 7.61 0.79
N GLY A 189 -7.87 7.86 0.16
CA GLY A 189 -8.10 7.57 -1.25
C GLY A 189 -7.20 8.41 -2.17
N PHE A 190 -6.97 9.68 -1.83
CA PHE A 190 -6.04 10.53 -2.57
C PHE A 190 -4.59 10.06 -2.42
N CYS A 191 -4.18 9.66 -1.21
CA CYS A 191 -2.83 9.13 -0.99
C CYS A 191 -2.61 7.81 -1.74
N GLU A 192 -3.58 6.89 -1.72
CA GLU A 192 -3.55 5.68 -2.55
C GLU A 192 -3.57 6.00 -4.05
N TRP A 193 -4.26 7.07 -4.48
CA TRP A 193 -4.27 7.51 -5.87
C TRP A 193 -2.90 8.05 -6.32
N VAL A 194 -2.21 8.82 -5.49
CA VAL A 194 -0.81 9.24 -5.75
C VAL A 194 0.09 8.01 -5.88
N ALA A 195 -0.02 7.05 -4.96
CA ALA A 195 0.72 5.79 -5.06
C ALA A 195 0.38 4.99 -6.33
N TYR A 196 -0.90 4.92 -6.71
CA TYR A 196 -1.38 4.27 -7.93
C TYR A 196 -0.76 4.89 -9.20
N LYS A 197 -0.65 6.22 -9.27
CA LYS A 197 -0.01 6.92 -10.39
C LYS A 197 1.48 6.61 -10.48
N VAL A 198 2.18 6.67 -9.34
CA VAL A 198 3.60 6.32 -9.25
C VAL A 198 3.84 4.87 -9.66
N MET A 199 3.02 3.93 -9.19
CA MET A 199 3.14 2.52 -9.57
C MET A 199 2.93 2.31 -11.07
N GLY A 200 1.96 2.99 -11.68
CA GLY A 200 1.78 2.99 -13.14
C GLY A 200 3.02 3.43 -13.90
N ALA A 201 3.68 4.50 -13.43
CA ALA A 201 4.89 5.04 -14.05
C ALA A 201 6.13 4.15 -13.89
N THR A 202 6.14 3.20 -12.93
CA THR A 202 7.21 2.20 -12.84
C THR A 202 7.14 1.11 -13.93
N GLY A 203 6.03 1.03 -14.67
CA GLY A 203 5.78 -0.04 -15.64
C GLY A 203 5.35 -1.37 -15.02
N VAL A 204 5.24 -1.45 -13.68
CA VAL A 204 4.82 -2.67 -12.97
C VAL A 204 3.30 -2.66 -12.75
N THR A 205 2.56 -2.99 -13.80
CA THR A 205 1.09 -2.91 -13.85
C THR A 205 0.40 -3.86 -12.86
N ASP A 206 1.02 -4.98 -12.51
CA ASP A 206 0.47 -5.94 -11.54
C ASP A 206 0.26 -5.33 -10.14
N VAL A 207 1.18 -4.47 -9.68
CA VAL A 207 1.06 -3.81 -8.37
C VAL A 207 -0.06 -2.77 -8.41
N GLN A 208 -0.11 -2.00 -9.50
CA GLN A 208 -1.13 -0.99 -9.74
C GLN A 208 -2.54 -1.61 -9.78
N MET A 209 -2.73 -2.70 -10.54
CA MET A 209 -4.02 -3.41 -10.64
C MET A 209 -4.47 -3.99 -9.30
N ARG A 210 -3.53 -4.48 -8.48
CA ARG A 210 -3.85 -4.99 -7.14
C ARG A 210 -4.36 -3.92 -6.19
N GLN A 211 -3.90 -2.67 -6.32
CA GLN A 211 -4.48 -1.58 -5.54
C GLN A 211 -5.96 -1.39 -5.91
N VAL A 212 -6.30 -1.43 -7.21
CA VAL A 212 -7.67 -1.24 -7.70
C VAL A 212 -8.61 -2.33 -7.22
N VAL A 213 -8.17 -3.59 -7.19
CA VAL A 213 -8.99 -4.74 -6.74
C VAL A 213 -8.84 -5.06 -5.26
N ALA A 214 -8.05 -4.28 -4.51
CA ALA A 214 -7.87 -4.50 -3.08
C ALA A 214 -9.23 -4.38 -2.36
N PRO A 215 -9.61 -5.35 -1.54
CA PRO A 215 -10.81 -5.23 -0.71
C PRO A 215 -10.55 -4.29 0.47
N GLY A 216 -11.63 -3.81 1.08
CA GLY A 216 -11.59 -3.02 2.30
C GLY A 216 -11.28 -1.55 2.07
N PHE A 217 -11.14 -0.85 3.19
CA PHE A 217 -11.17 0.62 3.27
C PHE A 217 -10.27 1.32 2.25
N TYR A 218 -8.98 0.97 2.17
CA TYR A 218 -8.03 1.62 1.26
C TYR A 218 -8.35 1.36 -0.22
N GLY A 219 -8.81 0.16 -0.56
CA GLY A 219 -9.22 -0.15 -1.93
C GLY A 219 -10.50 0.57 -2.33
N ASP A 220 -11.48 0.67 -1.42
CA ASP A 220 -12.70 1.45 -1.62
C ASP A 220 -12.38 2.96 -1.78
N ALA A 221 -11.47 3.46 -0.94
CA ALA A 221 -11.00 4.84 -0.97
C ALA A 221 -10.33 5.19 -2.31
N LEU A 222 -9.43 4.32 -2.80
CA LEU A 222 -8.80 4.49 -4.11
C LEU A 222 -9.85 4.50 -5.24
N ARG A 223 -10.76 3.51 -5.25
CA ARG A 223 -11.80 3.41 -6.29
C ARG A 223 -12.68 4.65 -6.35
N ARG A 224 -12.99 5.26 -5.19
CA ARG A 224 -13.72 6.52 -5.12
C ARG A 224 -12.97 7.67 -5.82
N VAL A 225 -11.66 7.81 -5.60
CA VAL A 225 -10.87 8.86 -6.25
C VAL A 225 -10.67 8.60 -7.75
N LEU A 226 -10.48 7.34 -8.15
CA LEU A 226 -10.43 6.96 -9.56
C LEU A 226 -11.75 7.25 -10.30
N ALA A 227 -12.91 7.08 -9.64
CA ALA A 227 -14.20 7.46 -10.21
C ALA A 227 -14.30 8.97 -10.45
N ILE A 228 -13.80 9.79 -9.52
CA ILE A 228 -13.74 11.25 -9.69
C ILE A 228 -12.83 11.61 -10.86
N GLU A 229 -11.65 10.97 -10.97
CA GLU A 229 -10.74 11.19 -12.09
C GLU A 229 -11.38 10.80 -13.42
N MET A 230 -12.08 9.67 -13.49
CA MET A 230 -12.76 9.21 -14.69
C MET A 230 -13.84 10.19 -15.16
N GLU A 231 -14.56 10.83 -14.23
CA GLU A 231 -15.62 11.79 -14.54
C GLU A 231 -15.08 13.19 -14.86
N ARG A 232 -14.05 13.66 -14.15
CA ARG A 232 -13.65 15.08 -14.11
C ARG A 232 -12.17 15.34 -14.37
N GLY A 233 -11.40 14.30 -14.68
CA GLY A 233 -9.96 14.36 -14.85
C GLY A 233 -9.18 14.64 -13.56
N VAL A 234 -7.86 14.75 -13.70
CA VAL A 234 -6.93 15.05 -12.60
C VAL A 234 -7.31 16.34 -11.88
N GLU A 235 -7.63 17.41 -12.60
CA GLU A 235 -8.08 18.68 -12.02
C GLU A 235 -9.36 18.53 -11.17
N GLY A 236 -10.25 17.62 -11.56
CA GLY A 236 -11.44 17.28 -10.78
C GLY A 236 -11.09 16.65 -9.43
N VAL A 237 -10.09 15.78 -9.38
CA VAL A 237 -9.56 15.21 -8.13
C VAL A 237 -8.99 16.32 -7.26
N LEU A 238 -8.09 17.15 -7.81
CA LEU A 238 -7.43 18.23 -7.06
C LEU A 238 -8.43 19.24 -6.50
N ARG A 239 -9.45 19.61 -7.28
CA ARG A 239 -10.52 20.49 -6.83
C ARG A 239 -11.33 19.86 -5.69
N THR A 240 -11.63 18.57 -5.80
CA THR A 240 -12.44 17.85 -4.80
C THR A 240 -11.73 17.82 -3.44
N VAL A 241 -10.44 17.50 -3.40
CA VAL A 241 -9.68 17.42 -2.13
C VAL A 241 -9.35 18.80 -1.54
N ARG A 242 -9.35 19.86 -2.36
CA ARG A 242 -9.14 21.25 -1.91
C ARG A 242 -10.41 21.96 -1.47
N ALA A 243 -11.58 21.45 -1.86
CA ALA A 243 -12.86 22.11 -1.59
C ALA A 243 -13.14 22.16 -0.08
N PRO A 244 -13.59 23.30 0.46
CA PRO A 244 -14.18 23.33 1.79
C PRO A 244 -15.47 22.50 1.79
N LEU A 245 -15.80 21.86 2.91
CA LEU A 245 -17.02 21.06 3.05
C LEU A 245 -18.25 21.90 2.63
N SER A 246 -18.96 21.45 1.60
CA SER A 246 -20.32 21.91 1.36
C SER A 246 -21.20 21.26 2.44
N HIS A 247 -21.54 21.99 3.50
CA HIS A 247 -22.68 21.58 4.33
C HIS A 247 -23.94 21.60 3.45
N PRO A 248 -24.70 20.50 3.34
CA PRO A 248 -26.04 20.61 2.81
C PRO A 248 -26.83 21.46 3.82
N HIS A 249 -27.24 22.66 3.41
CA HIS A 249 -28.26 23.41 4.13
C HIS A 249 -29.52 22.54 4.18
N PRO A 250 -30.09 22.25 5.36
CA PRO A 250 -31.46 21.77 5.42
C PRO A 250 -32.36 22.91 4.91
N LEU A 251 -33.17 22.61 3.89
CA LEU A 251 -34.32 23.42 3.50
C LEU A 251 -35.38 23.38 4.59
#